data_AF-A0A2G7FV51-F1
#
_entry.id   AF-A0A2G7FV51-F1
#
_cell.length_a   1.000
_cell.length_b   1.000
_cell.length_c   1.000
_cell.angle_alpha   90.00
_cell.angle_beta   90.00
_cell.angle_gamma   90.00
#
_symmetry.space_group_name_H-M   'P 1'
#
loop_
_entity.id
_entity.type
_entity.pdbx_description
1 polymer ?
#
loop_
_entity_poly.entity_id
_entity_poly.type
_entity_poly.pdbx_seq_one_letter_code
_entity_poly.pdbx_strand_id
1 'polypeptide(L)'
;MFWRQSNLAVQHRVPLPLSNSTAAKQMRLAVILAILARELDKHIFQPIYIILRDTQIREALTTLAASDSEKEPFCRSILLSIDPEAQNKALRSRVQVVIRNVLSSHLQEILPETHLTGLRQSLEKVVQKAAEVWQPIGRAKRRYEPDFEPLKFGRSQISQKASGEILLTVFPSIAAVGDGKRIPLTYVVQLRRSQTQCVKAEQEIRQTSGPPTVGRMASNRAGRRSNASSNTNNANGLKPDQ
;
A
#
# COMPACT_ATOMS: atom_id res chain seq x y z
N MET A 1 -7.31 -17.18 -9.95
CA MET A 1 -8.38 -16.89 -8.99
C MET A 1 -7.98 -15.60 -8.28
N PHE A 2 -8.29 -14.47 -8.92
CA PHE A 2 -7.46 -13.25 -8.93
C PHE A 2 -8.19 -12.07 -8.28
N TRP A 3 -7.51 -11.41 -7.33
CA TRP A 3 -7.89 -10.17 -6.63
C TRP A 3 -9.09 -10.26 -5.68
N ARG A 4 -8.84 -10.69 -4.43
CA ARG A 4 -9.60 -10.14 -3.30
C ARG A 4 -9.11 -8.71 -3.07
N GLN A 5 -9.62 -7.83 -3.92
CA GLN A 5 -9.89 -6.42 -3.66
C GLN A 5 -9.46 -5.95 -2.26
N SER A 6 -8.34 -5.22 -2.19
CA SER A 6 -7.97 -4.47 -1.00
C SER A 6 -9.17 -3.64 -0.56
N ASN A 7 -9.63 -3.80 0.69
CA ASN A 7 -10.78 -3.05 1.23
C ASN A 7 -10.60 -1.53 0.95
N LEU A 8 -9.36 -1.05 1.06
CA LEU A 8 -8.96 0.33 0.74
C LEU A 8 -9.15 0.70 -0.74
N ALA A 9 -8.72 -0.13 -1.69
CA ALA A 9 -8.83 0.19 -3.12
C ALA A 9 -10.30 0.20 -3.59
N VAL A 10 -11.12 -0.69 -3.04
CA VAL A 10 -12.57 -0.72 -3.32
C VAL A 10 -13.29 0.45 -2.69
N GLN A 11 -13.02 0.72 -1.41
CA GLN A 11 -13.60 1.85 -0.69
C GLN A 11 -13.32 3.17 -1.42
N HIS A 12 -12.10 3.32 -1.94
CA HIS A 12 -11.63 4.53 -2.61
C HIS A 12 -11.78 4.50 -4.15
N ARG A 13 -12.42 3.47 -4.71
CA ARG A 13 -12.63 3.29 -6.17
C ARG A 13 -11.36 3.50 -7.01
N VAL A 14 -10.22 3.06 -6.50
CA VAL A 14 -8.94 3.21 -7.19
C VAL A 14 -8.90 2.24 -8.39
N PRO A 15 -8.59 2.71 -9.61
CA PRO A 15 -8.48 1.82 -10.76
C PRO A 15 -7.28 0.91 -10.59
N LEU A 16 -7.53 -0.41 -10.49
CA LEU A 16 -6.48 -1.43 -10.41
C LEU A 16 -6.58 -2.37 -11.61
N PRO A 17 -5.95 -2.03 -12.75
CA PRO A 17 -5.91 -2.90 -13.90
C PRO A 17 -5.15 -4.19 -13.60
N LEU A 18 -5.54 -5.26 -14.31
CA LEU A 18 -4.96 -6.59 -14.13
C LEU A 18 -3.63 -6.75 -14.88
N SER A 19 -3.35 -5.92 -15.88
CA SER A 19 -2.11 -6.04 -16.66
C SER A 19 -0.87 -5.59 -15.87
N ASN A 20 0.32 -5.78 -16.46
CA ASN A 20 1.56 -5.25 -15.93
C ASN A 20 2.01 -3.95 -16.61
N SER A 21 1.06 -3.18 -17.16
CA SER A 21 1.31 -1.85 -17.71
C SER A 21 1.93 -0.92 -16.66
N THR A 22 2.62 0.13 -17.11
CA THR A 22 3.18 1.14 -16.21
C THR A 22 2.09 1.78 -15.34
N ALA A 23 0.92 2.06 -15.91
CA ALA A 23 -0.21 2.63 -15.17
C ALA A 23 -0.70 1.67 -14.08
N ALA A 24 -0.88 0.38 -14.39
CA ALA A 24 -1.29 -0.63 -13.41
C ALA A 24 -0.29 -0.78 -12.26
N LYS A 25 1.01 -0.83 -12.57
CA LYS A 25 2.08 -0.89 -11.56
C LYS A 25 2.07 0.34 -10.65
N GLN A 26 1.87 1.54 -11.20
CA GLN A 26 1.81 2.78 -10.43
C GLN A 26 0.58 2.83 -9.51
N MET A 27 -0.59 2.34 -9.96
CA MET A 27 -1.78 2.28 -9.10
C MET A 27 -1.62 1.30 -7.94
N ARG A 28 -1.06 0.11 -8.21
CA ARG A 28 -0.73 -0.86 -7.14
C ARG A 28 0.27 -0.26 -6.14
N LEU A 29 1.31 0.40 -6.63
CA LEU A 29 2.30 1.08 -5.78
C LEU A 29 1.63 2.13 -4.89
N ALA A 30 0.75 2.97 -5.45
CA ALA A 30 0.02 3.98 -4.67
C ALA A 30 -0.83 3.35 -3.55
N VAL A 31 -1.51 2.24 -3.82
CA VAL A 31 -2.28 1.50 -2.80
C VAL A 31 -1.37 0.89 -1.74
N ILE A 32 -0.25 0.28 -2.13
CA ILE A 32 0.73 -0.30 -1.18
C ILE A 32 1.30 0.78 -0.26
N LEU A 33 1.68 1.94 -0.83
CA LEU A 33 2.18 3.08 -0.05
C LEU A 33 1.10 3.62 0.90
N ALA A 34 -0.16 3.67 0.44
CA ALA A 34 -1.29 4.09 1.26
C ALA A 34 -1.53 3.14 2.45
N ILE A 35 -1.40 1.83 2.24
CA ILE A 35 -1.47 0.82 3.31
C ILE A 35 -0.30 1.01 4.27
N LEU A 36 0.93 1.13 3.76
CA LEU A 36 2.12 1.37 4.59
C LEU A 36 1.95 2.61 5.46
N ALA A 37 1.48 3.73 4.90
CA ALA A 37 1.27 4.96 5.66
C ALA A 37 0.26 4.79 6.81
N ARG A 38 -0.81 4.01 6.59
CA ARG A 38 -1.83 3.71 7.62
C ARG A 38 -1.31 2.77 8.69
N GLU A 39 -0.51 1.78 8.29
CA GLU A 39 0.16 0.87 9.25
C GLU A 39 1.21 1.62 10.08
N LEU A 40 1.95 2.55 9.47
CA LEU A 40 2.85 3.46 10.18
C LEU A 40 2.08 4.34 11.15
N ASP A 41 0.97 4.97 10.74
CA ASP A 41 0.15 5.77 11.66
C ASP A 41 -0.32 4.96 12.87
N LYS A 42 -0.90 3.80 12.60
CA LYS A 42 -1.49 2.92 13.62
C LYS A 42 -0.48 2.36 14.62
N HIS A 43 0.73 2.03 14.17
CA HIS A 43 1.69 1.30 14.98
C HIS A 43 2.91 2.12 15.37
N ILE A 44 3.39 3.01 14.50
CA ILE A 44 4.62 3.78 14.71
C ILE A 44 4.32 5.22 15.14
N PHE A 45 3.38 5.92 14.50
CA PHE A 45 3.07 7.32 14.83
C PHE A 45 2.14 7.42 16.04
N GLN A 46 2.58 6.86 17.15
CA GLN A 46 1.86 6.79 18.41
C GLN A 46 2.57 7.64 19.47
N PRO A 47 1.82 8.26 20.39
CA PRO A 47 2.41 9.09 21.44
C PRO A 47 3.15 8.24 22.49
N ILE A 48 2.69 7.00 22.71
CA ILE A 48 3.28 6.02 23.63
C ILE A 48 3.11 4.60 23.06
N TYR A 49 3.93 3.66 23.56
CA TYR A 49 3.93 2.25 23.12
C TYR A 49 3.60 1.22 24.22
N ILE A 50 3.61 1.61 25.51
CA ILE A 50 3.34 0.69 26.65
C ILE A 50 1.99 -0.03 26.50
N ILE A 51 0.95 0.68 26.08
CA ILE A 51 -0.40 0.12 26.00
C ILE A 51 -0.67 -0.31 24.56
N LEU A 52 -0.92 -1.62 24.39
CA LEU A 52 -1.20 -2.20 23.08
C LEU A 52 -2.62 -1.84 22.63
N ARG A 53 -2.74 -1.34 21.40
CA ARG A 53 -4.01 -1.14 20.67
C ARG A 53 -5.00 -0.16 21.31
N ASP A 54 -4.60 0.62 22.29
CA ASP A 54 -5.48 1.60 22.90
C ASP A 54 -5.44 2.93 22.15
N THR A 55 -6.49 3.22 21.40
CA THR A 55 -6.68 4.51 20.72
C THR A 55 -7.14 5.59 21.70
N GLN A 56 -7.69 5.22 22.86
CA GLN A 56 -8.26 6.15 23.83
C GLN A 56 -7.18 7.04 24.43
N ILE A 57 -5.97 6.53 24.66
CA ILE A 57 -4.88 7.37 25.17
C ILE A 57 -4.42 8.39 24.13
N ARG A 58 -4.34 7.98 22.85
CA ARG A 58 -4.02 8.91 21.76
C ARG A 58 -5.06 10.01 21.67
N GLU A 59 -6.34 9.65 21.74
CA GLU A 59 -7.47 10.59 21.73
C GLU A 59 -7.46 11.50 22.97
N ALA A 60 -7.31 10.94 24.18
CA ALA A 60 -7.26 11.69 25.42
C ALA A 60 -6.14 12.72 25.44
N LEU A 61 -4.92 12.33 25.01
CA LEU A 61 -3.82 13.28 24.90
C LEU A 61 -4.05 14.31 23.78
N THR A 62 -4.75 13.95 22.70
CA THR A 62 -5.11 14.92 21.64
C THR A 62 -6.12 15.95 22.15
N THR A 63 -7.13 15.51 22.90
CA THR A 63 -8.11 16.37 23.56
C THR A 63 -7.42 17.25 24.60
N LEU A 64 -6.49 16.70 25.39
CA LEU A 64 -5.71 17.45 26.36
C LEU A 64 -4.84 18.51 25.68
N ALA A 65 -4.16 18.20 24.56
CA ALA A 65 -3.43 19.21 23.80
C ALA A 65 -4.34 20.35 23.30
N ALA A 66 -5.58 20.03 22.94
CA ALA A 66 -6.53 21.01 22.45
C ALA A 66 -7.09 21.92 23.58
N SER A 67 -7.29 21.38 24.78
CA SER A 67 -7.85 22.12 25.92
C SER A 67 -6.79 22.79 26.81
N ASP A 68 -5.64 22.15 26.99
CA ASP A 68 -4.53 22.59 27.85
C ASP A 68 -3.20 22.08 27.28
N SER A 69 -2.62 22.86 26.37
CA SER A 69 -1.40 22.50 25.64
C SER A 69 -0.16 22.38 26.51
N GLU A 70 -0.17 22.93 27.73
CA GLU A 70 0.96 22.85 28.66
C GLU A 70 0.88 21.58 29.53
N LYS A 71 -0.34 21.06 29.81
CA LYS A 71 -0.51 19.79 30.54
C LYS A 71 -0.23 18.55 29.70
N GLU A 72 -0.57 18.55 28.41
CA GLU A 72 -0.32 17.39 27.54
C GLU A 72 1.13 16.88 27.55
N PRO A 73 2.15 17.73 27.34
CA PRO A 73 3.53 17.26 27.28
C PRO A 73 4.00 16.71 28.62
N PHE A 74 3.50 17.26 29.72
CA PHE A 74 3.79 16.75 31.06
C PHE A 74 3.21 15.33 31.25
N CYS A 75 1.93 15.12 30.95
CA CYS A 75 1.30 13.80 31.03
C CYS A 75 1.98 12.78 30.13
N ARG A 76 2.26 13.15 28.87
CA ARG A 76 2.96 12.28 27.92
C ARG A 76 4.38 11.95 28.40
N SER A 77 5.11 12.91 28.97
CA SER A 77 6.45 12.68 29.53
C SER A 77 6.43 11.66 30.66
N ILE A 78 5.45 11.74 31.58
CA ILE A 78 5.28 10.74 32.65
C ILE A 78 5.01 9.35 32.05
N LEU A 79 4.09 9.25 31.10
CA LEU A 79 3.77 7.96 30.46
C LEU A 79 4.98 7.35 29.72
N LEU A 80 5.84 8.19 29.15
CA LEU A 80 7.07 7.76 28.51
C LEU A 80 8.15 7.33 29.52
N SER A 81 8.14 7.85 30.76
CA SER A 81 9.13 7.52 31.78
C SER A 81 8.80 6.29 32.63
N ILE A 82 7.57 5.77 32.59
CA ILE A 82 7.14 4.62 33.41
C ILE A 82 8.00 3.37 33.15
N ASP A 83 8.20 3.00 31.89
CA ASP A 83 9.00 1.83 31.51
C ASP A 83 9.64 2.03 30.13
N PRO A 84 10.82 2.68 30.06
CA PRO A 84 11.51 2.94 28.80
C PRO A 84 11.93 1.66 28.06
N GLU A 85 12.20 0.58 28.79
CA GLU A 85 12.61 -0.69 28.19
C GLU A 85 11.43 -1.38 27.51
N ALA A 86 10.27 -1.46 28.18
CA ALA A 86 9.05 -1.97 27.58
C ALA A 86 8.59 -1.13 26.40
N GLN A 87 8.70 0.21 26.47
CA GLN A 87 8.43 1.11 25.34
C GLN A 87 9.27 0.73 24.10
N ASN A 88 10.58 0.54 24.29
CA ASN A 88 11.50 0.17 23.22
C ASN A 88 11.23 -1.23 22.67
N LYS A 89 10.97 -2.20 23.55
CA LYS A 89 10.59 -3.57 23.14
C LYS A 89 9.29 -3.57 22.35
N ALA A 90 8.28 -2.84 22.83
CA ALA A 90 7.00 -2.70 22.15
C ALA A 90 7.16 -2.03 20.77
N LEU A 91 7.98 -0.98 20.66
CA LEU A 91 8.28 -0.35 19.38
C LEU A 91 8.91 -1.34 18.38
N ARG A 92 9.92 -2.12 18.80
CA ARG A 92 10.53 -3.16 17.96
C ARG A 92 9.50 -4.20 17.49
N SER A 93 8.64 -4.66 18.39
CA SER A 93 7.55 -5.57 18.02
C SER A 93 6.58 -4.93 17.03
N ARG A 94 6.25 -3.64 17.18
CA ARG A 94 5.35 -2.91 16.28
C ARG A 94 5.96 -2.74 14.88
N VAL A 95 7.26 -2.49 14.75
CA VAL A 95 7.97 -2.49 13.46
C VAL A 95 7.74 -3.82 12.72
N GLN A 96 7.91 -4.95 13.41
CA GLN A 96 7.68 -6.27 12.81
C GLN A 96 6.21 -6.52 12.46
N VAL A 97 5.26 -5.98 13.25
CA VAL A 97 3.83 -6.02 12.92
C VAL A 97 3.52 -5.27 11.63
N VAL A 98 4.05 -4.05 11.46
CA VAL A 98 3.86 -3.25 10.24
C VAL A 98 4.39 -4.00 9.01
N ILE A 99 5.62 -4.52 9.09
CA ILE A 99 6.24 -5.27 7.99
C ILE A 99 5.37 -6.47 7.62
N ARG A 100 4.93 -7.25 8.62
CA ARG A 100 4.06 -8.41 8.41
C ARG A 100 2.74 -8.01 7.76
N ASN A 101 2.05 -7.00 8.30
CA ASN A 101 0.74 -6.56 7.82
C ASN A 101 0.83 -6.06 6.36
N VAL A 102 1.86 -5.29 6.02
CA VAL A 102 2.08 -4.80 4.65
C VAL A 102 2.37 -5.96 3.71
N LEU A 103 3.27 -6.89 4.08
CA LEU A 103 3.59 -8.06 3.25
C LEU A 103 2.37 -8.98 3.04
N SER A 104 1.58 -9.20 4.09
CA SER A 104 0.37 -10.04 4.03
C SER A 104 -0.81 -9.35 3.34
N SER A 105 -0.81 -8.02 3.25
CA SER A 105 -1.97 -7.28 2.74
C SER A 105 -2.24 -7.65 1.28
N HIS A 106 -1.26 -7.58 0.38
CA HIS A 106 -1.45 -7.83 -1.06
C HIS A 106 -0.19 -8.28 -1.82
N LEU A 107 0.98 -8.26 -1.18
CA LEU A 107 2.24 -8.45 -1.89
C LEU A 107 2.53 -9.92 -2.22
N GLN A 108 2.04 -10.85 -1.39
CA GLN A 108 2.16 -12.29 -1.64
C GLN A 108 1.44 -12.75 -2.91
N GLU A 109 0.35 -12.08 -3.31
CA GLU A 109 -0.40 -12.41 -4.53
C GLU A 109 0.22 -11.79 -5.79
N ILE A 110 1.00 -10.73 -5.64
CA ILE A 110 1.50 -9.90 -6.75
C ILE A 110 2.98 -10.20 -7.06
N LEU A 111 3.78 -10.54 -6.06
CA LEU A 111 5.21 -10.77 -6.21
C LEU A 111 5.58 -12.24 -5.98
N PRO A 112 6.46 -12.80 -6.82
CA PRO A 112 7.11 -14.09 -6.54
C PRO A 112 7.88 -14.05 -5.22
N GLU A 113 7.94 -15.19 -4.53
CA GLU A 113 8.61 -15.31 -3.22
C GLU A 113 10.06 -14.83 -3.22
N THR A 114 10.75 -14.98 -4.35
CA THR A 114 12.14 -14.52 -4.55
C THR A 114 12.32 -13.02 -4.33
N HIS A 115 11.31 -12.20 -4.66
CA HIS A 115 11.35 -10.75 -4.48
C HIS A 115 10.82 -10.30 -3.12
N LEU A 116 10.08 -11.16 -2.39
CA LEU A 116 9.53 -10.82 -1.09
C LEU A 116 10.62 -10.60 -0.04
N THR A 117 11.72 -11.35 -0.10
CA THR A 117 12.85 -11.18 0.84
C THR A 117 13.52 -9.81 0.70
N GLY A 118 13.81 -9.38 -0.53
CA GLY A 118 14.39 -8.06 -0.79
C GLY A 118 13.44 -6.91 -0.44
N LEU A 119 12.14 -7.09 -0.71
CA LEU A 119 11.12 -6.12 -0.32
C LEU A 119 10.98 -6.03 1.20
N ARG A 120 11.00 -7.16 1.91
CA ARG A 120 10.97 -7.21 3.37
C ARG A 120 12.13 -6.42 3.96
N GLN A 121 13.35 -6.63 3.49
CA GLN A 121 14.53 -5.90 3.97
C GLN A 121 14.41 -4.39 3.70
N SER A 122 13.87 -4.01 2.55
CA SER A 122 13.65 -2.61 2.19
C SER A 122 12.57 -1.97 3.07
N LEU A 123 11.46 -2.67 3.32
CA LEU A 123 10.40 -2.24 4.24
C LEU A 123 10.93 -2.11 5.66
N GLU A 124 11.74 -3.05 6.13
CA GLU A 124 12.34 -3.00 7.45
C GLU A 124 13.19 -1.74 7.63
N LYS A 125 14.05 -1.43 6.66
CA LYS A 125 14.83 -0.18 6.68
C LYS A 125 13.96 1.06 6.73
N VAL A 126 12.89 1.12 5.92
CA VAL A 126 11.99 2.28 5.86
C VAL A 126 11.19 2.44 7.15
N VAL A 127 10.60 1.35 7.67
CA VAL A 127 9.79 1.39 8.90
C VAL A 127 10.66 1.69 10.11
N GLN A 128 11.86 1.12 10.18
CA GLN A 128 12.83 1.42 11.23
C GLN A 128 13.25 2.90 11.18
N LYS A 129 13.51 3.43 9.98
CA LYS A 129 13.83 4.86 9.83
C LYS A 129 12.68 5.76 10.25
N ALA A 130 11.44 5.40 9.91
CA ALA A 130 10.26 6.13 10.35
C ALA A 130 10.13 6.15 11.88
N ALA A 131 10.41 5.01 12.55
CA ALA A 131 10.40 4.91 14.00
C ALA A 131 11.49 5.80 14.64
N GLU A 132 12.71 5.78 14.11
CA GLU A 132 13.82 6.62 14.58
C GLU A 132 13.51 8.12 14.45
N VAL A 133 12.90 8.53 13.34
CA VAL A 133 12.50 9.92 13.13
C VAL A 133 11.32 10.30 14.03
N TRP A 134 10.39 9.39 14.27
CA TRP A 134 9.20 9.67 15.09
C TRP A 134 9.49 9.73 16.59
N GLN A 135 10.42 8.92 17.11
CA GLN A 135 10.75 8.91 18.54
C GLN A 135 11.03 10.29 19.15
N PRO A 136 11.91 11.15 18.58
CA PRO A 136 12.14 12.48 19.12
C PRO A 136 10.92 13.40 18.93
N ILE A 137 10.15 13.24 17.84
CA ILE A 137 8.91 13.98 17.61
C ILE A 137 7.89 13.68 18.71
N GLY A 138 7.74 12.40 19.09
CA GLY A 138 6.91 11.95 20.19
C GLY A 138 7.37 12.40 21.57
N ARG A 139 8.55 13.01 21.71
CA ARG A 139 9.09 13.59 22.96
C ARG A 139 9.15 15.12 22.94
N ALA A 140 8.78 15.75 21.82
CA ALA A 140 8.79 17.20 21.70
C ALA A 140 7.76 17.86 22.64
N LYS A 141 7.94 19.16 22.92
CA LYS A 141 6.98 19.93 23.73
C LYS A 141 5.62 20.04 23.04
N ARG A 142 5.60 20.22 21.71
CA ARG A 142 4.38 20.27 20.92
C ARG A 142 3.92 18.87 20.56
N ARG A 143 2.61 18.67 20.50
CA ARG A 143 2.01 17.44 19.99
C ARG A 143 1.92 17.48 18.47
N TYR A 144 2.27 16.37 17.84
CA TYR A 144 2.16 16.18 16.40
C TYR A 144 1.29 14.98 16.09
N GLU A 145 0.39 15.13 15.12
CA GLU A 145 -0.52 14.08 14.69
C GLU A 145 -0.51 13.96 13.16
N PRO A 146 -0.41 12.73 12.61
CA PRO A 146 -0.74 12.48 11.23
C PRO A 146 -2.21 12.73 10.95
N ASP A 147 -2.48 13.38 9.83
CA ASP A 147 -3.81 13.71 9.34
C ASP A 147 -3.96 13.22 7.90
N PHE A 148 -4.90 12.29 7.69
CA PHE A 148 -5.21 11.72 6.37
C PHE A 148 -6.32 12.49 5.67
N GLU A 149 -7.01 13.39 6.36
CA GLU A 149 -8.04 14.22 5.77
C GLU A 149 -7.40 15.42 5.04
N PRO A 150 -7.88 15.73 3.83
CA PRO A 150 -7.54 17.00 3.23
C PRO A 150 -8.15 18.10 4.08
N LEU A 151 -7.33 18.77 4.89
CA LEU A 151 -7.73 20.03 5.50
C LEU A 151 -8.21 20.95 4.36
N LYS A 152 -9.43 21.47 4.50
CA LYS A 152 -9.90 22.59 3.68
C LYS A 152 -8.99 23.76 4.05
N PHE A 153 -7.89 23.91 3.32
CA PHE A 153 -6.89 24.93 3.56
C PHE A 153 -7.62 26.28 3.50
N GLY A 154 -7.83 26.88 4.67
CA GLY A 154 -8.31 28.25 4.76
C GLY A 154 -7.28 29.13 4.07
N ARG A 155 -7.63 29.62 2.88
CA ARG A 155 -7.02 30.73 2.14
C ARG A 155 -5.60 31.10 2.60
N SER A 156 -4.60 30.35 2.16
CA SER A 156 -3.29 30.95 1.90
C SER A 156 -2.64 30.28 0.70
N GLN A 157 -2.23 31.14 -0.21
CA GLN A 157 -1.72 30.88 -1.54
C GLN A 157 -0.45 30.04 -1.41
N ILE A 158 -0.45 28.79 -1.86
CA ILE A 158 0.32 28.32 -3.01
C ILE A 158 -0.31 26.99 -3.47
N SER A 159 -0.99 27.05 -4.61
CA SER A 159 -1.33 25.92 -5.50
C SER A 159 -2.20 24.77 -4.97
N GLN A 160 -3.47 25.06 -4.64
CA GLN A 160 -4.56 24.10 -4.91
C GLN A 160 -5.38 24.58 -6.12
N LYS A 161 -4.73 24.65 -7.28
CA LYS A 161 -5.39 24.91 -8.57
C LYS A 161 -5.58 23.61 -9.37
N ALA A 162 -5.86 22.50 -8.69
CA ALA A 162 -6.18 21.23 -9.32
C ALA A 162 -7.60 20.83 -8.92
N SER A 163 -8.57 21.21 -9.73
CA SER A 163 -9.92 20.68 -9.67
C SER A 163 -9.90 19.20 -10.07
N GLY A 164 -10.27 18.29 -9.17
CA GLY A 164 -10.37 16.87 -9.48
C GLY A 164 -10.75 16.06 -8.25
N GLU A 165 -11.59 15.04 -8.46
CA GLU A 165 -12.00 14.06 -7.44
C GLU A 165 -10.75 13.41 -6.81
N ILE A 166 -10.64 13.50 -5.48
CA ILE A 166 -9.59 12.84 -4.70
C ILE A 166 -10.03 11.39 -4.51
N LEU A 167 -9.22 10.44 -4.97
CA LEU A 167 -9.51 9.01 -4.83
C LEU A 167 -8.97 8.51 -3.49
N LEU A 168 -7.69 8.74 -3.22
CA LEU A 168 -7.00 8.14 -2.08
C LEU A 168 -5.93 9.07 -1.51
N THR A 169 -5.94 9.29 -0.19
CA THR A 169 -4.77 9.84 0.51
C THR A 169 -3.72 8.75 0.67
N VAL A 170 -2.57 8.93 0.02
CA VAL A 170 -1.43 8.00 0.03
C VAL A 170 -0.57 8.22 1.28
N PHE A 171 -0.21 9.46 1.59
CA PHE A 171 0.50 9.80 2.83
C PHE A 171 -0.20 10.93 3.56
N PRO A 172 -0.27 10.87 4.91
CA PRO A 172 -0.87 11.92 5.72
C PRO A 172 0.04 13.16 5.78
N SER A 173 -0.57 14.31 6.06
CA SER A 173 0.16 15.47 6.55
C SER A 173 0.47 15.29 8.03
N ILE A 174 1.56 15.88 8.52
CA ILE A 174 1.82 16.00 9.95
C ILE A 174 1.34 17.38 10.40
N ALA A 175 0.46 17.42 11.39
CA ALA A 175 -0.07 18.65 11.96
C ALA A 175 0.38 18.83 13.41
N ALA A 176 0.71 20.06 13.80
CA ALA A 176 0.85 20.42 15.20
C ALA A 176 -0.55 20.61 15.82
N VAL A 177 -0.77 20.03 16.99
CA VAL A 177 -2.03 20.13 17.74
C VAL A 177 -1.79 20.93 19.02
N GLY A 178 -2.60 21.97 19.23
CA GLY A 178 -2.52 22.82 20.42
C GLY A 178 -3.53 23.95 20.37
N ASP A 179 -4.01 24.41 21.54
CA ASP A 179 -4.87 25.60 21.68
C ASP A 179 -6.14 25.57 20.81
N GLY A 180 -6.80 24.41 20.76
CA GLY A 180 -7.97 24.17 19.91
C GLY A 180 -7.70 24.19 18.41
N LYS A 181 -6.44 24.29 17.97
CA LYS A 181 -6.05 24.38 16.56
C LYS A 181 -5.25 23.16 16.11
N ARG A 182 -5.39 22.84 14.83
CA ARG A 182 -4.51 21.92 14.10
C ARG A 182 -3.84 22.67 12.97
N ILE A 183 -2.52 22.77 13.02
CA ILE A 183 -1.73 23.52 12.05
C ILE A 183 -0.92 22.51 11.22
N PRO A 184 -1.26 22.29 9.94
CA PRO A 184 -0.49 21.38 9.08
C PRO A 184 0.91 21.92 8.84
N LEU A 185 1.92 21.07 9.00
CA LEU A 185 3.34 21.37 8.76
C LEU A 185 3.85 20.74 7.48
N THR A 186 3.22 19.65 7.04
CA THR A 186 3.50 19.02 5.75
C THR A 186 2.23 18.93 4.90
N TYR A 187 2.39 18.60 3.63
CA TYR A 187 1.28 18.44 2.70
C TYR A 187 0.82 16.99 2.67
N VAL A 188 -0.49 16.80 2.53
CA VAL A 188 -1.09 15.49 2.29
C VAL A 188 -0.74 15.03 0.87
N VAL A 189 -0.35 13.77 0.68
CA VAL A 189 -0.08 13.20 -0.65
C VAL A 189 -1.32 12.48 -1.14
N GLN A 190 -1.84 12.88 -2.29
CA GLN A 190 -3.11 12.40 -2.81
C GLN A 190 -2.98 11.79 -4.20
N LEU A 191 -3.65 10.66 -4.38
CA LEU A 191 -4.01 10.11 -5.67
C LEU A 191 -5.30 10.78 -6.13
N ARG A 192 -5.26 11.42 -7.30
CA ARG A 192 -6.40 12.14 -7.88
C ARG A 192 -6.81 11.50 -9.18
N ARG A 193 -8.12 11.48 -9.44
CA ARG A 193 -8.67 10.86 -10.65
C ARG A 193 -8.15 11.50 -11.93
N SER A 194 -7.88 12.81 -11.90
CA SER A 194 -7.35 13.57 -13.03
C SER A 194 -5.86 13.29 -13.33
N GLN A 195 -5.14 12.55 -12.49
CA GLN A 195 -3.75 12.20 -12.76
C GLN A 195 -3.67 11.25 -13.96
N THR A 196 -2.70 11.50 -14.84
CA THR A 196 -2.50 10.75 -16.09
C THR A 196 -2.46 9.24 -15.89
N GLN A 197 -1.84 8.76 -14.80
CA GLN A 197 -1.76 7.33 -14.52
C GLN A 197 -3.11 6.73 -14.11
N CYS A 198 -3.95 7.46 -13.37
CA CYS A 198 -5.31 7.04 -13.04
C CYS A 198 -6.17 6.97 -14.30
N VAL A 199 -6.12 8.01 -15.15
CA VAL A 199 -6.88 8.04 -16.40
C VAL A 199 -6.50 6.87 -17.32
N LYS A 200 -5.19 6.62 -17.48
CA LYS A 200 -4.68 5.48 -18.26
C LYS A 200 -5.12 4.13 -17.68
N ALA A 201 -5.06 3.98 -16.37
CA ALA A 201 -5.52 2.77 -15.69
C ALA A 201 -7.02 2.54 -15.89
N GLU A 202 -7.86 3.58 -15.80
CA GLU A 202 -9.29 3.47 -16.08
C GLU A 202 -9.57 3.08 -17.53
N GLN A 203 -8.85 3.68 -18.49
CA GLN A 203 -8.99 3.33 -19.92
C GLN A 203 -8.65 1.86 -20.17
N GLU A 204 -7.60 1.34 -19.53
CA GLU A 204 -7.21 -0.06 -19.66
C GLU A 204 -8.30 -1.01 -19.15
N ILE A 205 -8.89 -0.71 -17.99
CA ILE A 205 -9.99 -1.49 -17.42
C ILE A 205 -11.20 -1.49 -18.38
N ARG A 206 -11.53 -0.33 -18.97
CA ARG A 206 -12.63 -0.21 -19.94
C ARG A 206 -12.36 -0.98 -21.22
N GLN A 207 -11.14 -0.94 -21.75
CA GLN A 207 -10.74 -1.66 -22.97
C GLN A 207 -10.75 -3.18 -22.76
N THR A 208 -10.35 -3.65 -21.58
CA THR A 208 -10.36 -5.08 -21.23
C THR A 208 -11.79 -5.61 -21.00
N SER A 209 -12.76 -4.72 -20.81
CA SER A 209 -14.18 -5.05 -20.61
C SER A 209 -15.02 -5.08 -21.91
N GLY A 210 -14.37 -4.99 -23.08
CA GLY A 210 -15.05 -5.15 -24.38
C GLY A 210 -15.63 -6.56 -24.56
N PRO A 211 -16.72 -6.72 -25.34
CA PRO A 211 -17.39 -8.02 -25.51
C PRO A 211 -16.40 -9.06 -26.06
N PRO A 212 -16.53 -10.34 -25.69
CA PRO A 212 -15.62 -11.36 -26.19
C PRO A 212 -15.76 -11.37 -27.71
N THR A 213 -14.67 -11.04 -28.41
CA THR A 213 -14.58 -11.31 -29.83
C THR A 213 -14.67 -12.81 -29.98
N VAL A 214 -15.88 -13.30 -30.27
CA VAL A 214 -16.14 -14.64 -30.78
C VAL A 214 -15.36 -14.71 -32.09
N GLY A 215 -14.12 -15.16 -31.98
CA GLY A 215 -13.27 -15.47 -33.11
C GLY A 215 -13.97 -16.55 -33.90
N ARG A 216 -14.57 -16.15 -35.02
CA ARG A 216 -15.06 -17.02 -36.07
C ARG A 216 -14.06 -18.14 -36.31
N MET A 217 -14.56 -19.37 -36.19
CA MET A 217 -13.93 -20.57 -36.71
C MET A 217 -13.40 -20.35 -38.13
N ALA A 218 -12.11 -20.58 -38.33
CA ALA A 218 -11.58 -21.05 -39.61
C ALA A 218 -11.04 -22.46 -39.36
N SER A 219 -11.94 -23.43 -39.48
CA SER A 219 -11.62 -24.85 -39.52
C SER A 219 -10.89 -25.15 -40.83
N ASN A 220 -9.55 -25.16 -40.79
CA ASN A 220 -8.76 -25.73 -41.88
C ASN A 220 -8.76 -27.25 -41.75
N ARG A 221 -9.89 -27.85 -42.13
CA ARG A 221 -10.04 -29.29 -42.35
C ARG A 221 -9.43 -29.64 -43.70
N ALA A 222 -8.10 -29.77 -43.76
CA ALA A 222 -7.43 -30.42 -44.87
C ALA A 222 -7.64 -31.93 -44.73
N GLY A 223 -8.54 -32.48 -45.53
CA GLY A 223 -8.81 -33.91 -45.58
C GLY A 223 -7.62 -34.70 -46.10
N ARG A 224 -7.22 -35.73 -45.35
CA ARG A 224 -6.50 -36.87 -45.91
C ARG A 224 -7.32 -38.13 -45.67
N ARG A 225 -7.87 -38.64 -46.77
CA ARG A 225 -8.51 -39.95 -46.85
C ARG A 225 -7.50 -41.04 -46.52
N SER A 226 -8.03 -42.04 -45.83
CA SER A 226 -7.49 -43.34 -45.42
C SER A 226 -6.85 -44.15 -46.55
N ASN A 227 -5.91 -45.02 -46.19
CA ASN A 227 -6.02 -46.45 -46.46
C ASN A 227 -5.06 -47.25 -45.56
N ALA A 228 -5.64 -48.21 -44.84
CA ALA A 228 -4.91 -49.28 -44.17
C ALA A 228 -4.61 -50.39 -45.18
N SER A 229 -3.45 -51.04 -45.06
CA SER A 229 -3.32 -52.46 -45.41
C SER A 229 -2.12 -53.09 -44.70
N SER A 230 -2.42 -54.24 -44.12
CA SER A 230 -1.58 -55.22 -43.44
C SER A 230 -0.77 -56.09 -44.43
N ASN A 231 0.47 -56.44 -44.08
CA ASN A 231 1.12 -57.77 -44.27
C ASN A 231 2.60 -57.61 -43.93
N THR A 232 3.18 -58.28 -42.92
CA THR A 232 3.64 -59.69 -42.84
C THR A 232 4.67 -60.12 -43.88
N ASN A 233 5.75 -60.71 -43.34
CA ASN A 233 6.71 -61.66 -43.90
C ASN A 233 8.00 -61.16 -44.59
N ASN A 234 9.07 -61.26 -43.79
CA ASN A 234 10.21 -62.17 -43.98
C ASN A 234 11.06 -62.15 -45.27
N ALA A 235 12.35 -61.93 -45.00
CA ALA A 235 13.50 -62.79 -45.33
C ALA A 235 14.36 -62.46 -46.57
N ASN A 236 15.66 -62.44 -46.23
CA ASN A 236 16.84 -62.82 -47.00
C ASN A 236 17.40 -61.87 -48.08
N GLY A 237 18.62 -61.41 -47.81
CA GLY A 237 19.75 -61.91 -48.58
C GLY A 237 20.67 -60.88 -49.23
N LEU A 238 21.91 -60.85 -48.73
CA LEU A 238 23.18 -60.52 -49.40
C LEU A 238 23.55 -59.05 -49.73
N LYS A 239 24.55 -58.58 -48.96
CA LYS A 239 25.85 -57.95 -49.32
C LYS A 239 26.20 -57.80 -50.83
N PRO A 240 27.04 -56.83 -51.25
CA PRO A 240 28.43 -56.58 -50.75
C PRO A 240 28.82 -55.07 -50.59
N ASP A 241 29.68 -54.74 -49.63
CA ASP A 241 31.14 -54.49 -49.69
C ASP A 241 31.47 -52.98 -49.63
N GLN A 242 31.94 -52.52 -48.48
CA GLN A 242 33.33 -52.09 -48.21
C GLN A 242 33.50 -51.78 -46.72
#